data_AF-A0A3Q9FN53-F1
#
_entry.id   AF-A0A3Q9FN53-F1
#
_cell.length_a   1.000
_cell.length_b   1.000
_cell.length_c   1.000
_cell.angle_alpha   90.00
_cell.angle_beta   90.00
_cell.angle_gamma   90.00
#
_symmetry.space_group_name_H-M   'P 1'
#
loop_
_entity.id
_entity.type
_entity.pdbx_description
1 polymer ?
#
loop_
_entity_poly.entity_id
_entity_poly.type
_entity_poly.pdbx_seq_one_letter_code
_entity_poly.pdbx_strand_id
1 'polypeptide(L)'
;MRLKLQLMLLSIVTFMLSCSATLKPRLELRNNDEVYLEGIQYNYSQIDSAITSFANNLSTEEKQQVIIELDIDQSVLMDKVFIIRKSLKSNDLIKVNFID
;
A
#
# COMPACT_ATOMS: atom_id res chain seq x y z
N MET A 1 -27.81 26.51 29.27
CA MET A 1 -26.87 26.96 28.20
C MET A 1 -25.61 26.09 28.05
N ARG A 2 -25.11 25.42 29.09
CA ARG A 2 -23.86 24.62 29.01
C ARG A 2 -23.93 23.36 28.13
N LEU A 3 -25.11 22.73 28.01
CA LEU A 3 -25.31 21.49 27.25
C LEU A 3 -25.16 21.69 25.72
N LYS A 4 -25.65 22.81 25.18
CA LYS A 4 -25.55 23.13 23.73
C LYS A 4 -24.09 23.33 23.28
N LEU A 5 -23.26 23.87 24.16
CA LEU A 5 -21.85 24.14 23.88
C LEU A 5 -21.02 22.85 23.82
N GLN A 6 -21.33 21.87 24.69
CA GLN A 6 -20.68 20.56 24.68
C GLN A 6 -21.04 19.72 23.45
N LEU A 7 -22.29 19.80 22.97
CA LEU A 7 -22.71 19.12 21.74
C LEU A 7 -22.06 19.70 20.48
N MET A 8 -21.78 21.02 20.43
CA MET A 8 -21.04 21.65 19.33
C MET A 8 -19.55 21.26 19.31
N LEU A 9 -18.93 21.07 20.48
CA LEU A 9 -17.55 20.61 20.55
C LEU A 9 -17.41 19.14 20.13
N LEU A 10 -18.40 18.29 20.42
CA LEU A 10 -18.39 16.89 20.01
C LEU A 10 -18.47 16.71 18.49
N SER A 11 -19.24 17.55 17.78
CA SER A 11 -19.37 17.47 16.32
C SER A 11 -18.11 17.91 15.56
N ILE A 12 -17.31 18.81 16.14
CA ILE A 12 -16.03 19.24 15.56
C ILE A 12 -14.98 18.14 15.69
N VAL A 13 -14.97 17.39 16.80
CA VAL A 13 -14.05 16.26 17.00
C VAL A 13 -14.35 15.10 16.04
N THR A 14 -15.62 14.87 15.70
CA THR A 14 -15.99 13.83 14.71
C THR A 14 -15.63 14.17 13.26
N PHE A 15 -15.46 15.46 12.92
CA PHE A 15 -15.18 15.87 11.53
C PHE A 15 -13.68 15.89 11.20
N MET A 16 -12.80 15.94 12.20
CA MET A 16 -11.33 15.93 12.01
C MET A 16 -10.75 14.51 11.81
N LEU A 17 -11.52 13.45 12.05
CA LEU A 17 -11.08 12.05 11.92
C LEU A 17 -11.29 11.44 10.52
N SER A 18 -11.93 12.15 9.60
CA SER A 18 -12.23 11.62 8.25
C SER A 18 -11.15 11.89 7.20
N CYS A 19 -9.99 12.42 7.60
CA CYS A 19 -8.84 12.53 6.70
C CYS A 19 -8.13 11.18 6.63
N SER A 20 -8.71 10.26 5.89
CA SER A 20 -8.10 8.98 5.60
C SER A 20 -7.06 9.20 4.49
N ALA A 21 -5.80 9.38 4.89
CA ALA A 21 -4.71 9.59 3.94
C ALA A 21 -4.52 8.32 3.10
N THR A 22 -4.61 8.48 1.77
CA THR A 22 -4.29 7.40 0.83
C THR A 22 -2.82 7.04 0.96
N LEU A 23 -2.53 5.80 1.36
CA LEU A 23 -1.18 5.26 1.44
C LEU A 23 -0.70 4.88 0.03
N LYS A 24 0.48 5.36 -0.34
CA LYS A 24 1.08 5.14 -1.66
C LYS A 24 2.47 4.52 -1.57
N PRO A 25 2.56 3.25 -1.13
CA PRO A 25 3.84 2.56 -1.06
C PRO A 25 4.40 2.33 -2.47
N ARG A 26 5.71 2.52 -2.62
CA ARG A 26 6.45 2.31 -3.86
C ARG A 26 6.99 0.89 -3.94
N LEU A 27 6.77 0.24 -5.07
CA LEU A 27 7.29 -1.07 -5.43
C LEU A 27 8.05 -0.94 -6.75
N GLU A 28 9.33 -1.30 -6.76
CA GLU A 28 10.22 -1.09 -7.90
C GLU A 28 10.81 -2.44 -8.34
N LEU A 29 10.63 -2.80 -9.60
CA LEU A 29 11.23 -3.99 -10.19
C LEU A 29 12.37 -3.50 -11.09
N ARG A 30 13.63 -3.66 -10.65
CA ARG A 30 14.78 -3.07 -11.36
C ARG A 30 15.44 -4.02 -12.35
N ASN A 31 15.42 -5.32 -12.05
CA ASN A 31 15.87 -6.35 -12.97
C ASN A 31 15.21 -7.69 -12.59
N ASN A 32 15.74 -8.80 -13.09
CA ASN A 32 15.18 -10.14 -12.88
C ASN A 32 15.50 -10.75 -11.50
N ASP A 33 16.33 -10.07 -10.71
CA ASP A 33 16.78 -10.51 -9.38
C ASP A 33 16.40 -9.54 -8.27
N GLU A 34 16.31 -8.24 -8.56
CA GLU A 34 16.15 -7.16 -7.59
C GLU A 34 14.76 -6.51 -7.67
N VAL A 35 14.10 -6.47 -6.52
CA VAL A 35 12.83 -5.79 -6.30
C VAL A 35 12.89 -5.01 -5.00
N TYR A 36 12.36 -3.79 -5.01
CA TYR A 36 12.39 -2.89 -3.85
C TYR A 36 10.98 -2.59 -3.40
N LEU A 37 10.71 -2.71 -2.11
CA LEU A 37 9.45 -2.26 -1.49
C LEU A 37 9.79 -1.17 -0.49
N GLU A 38 9.25 0.03 -0.68
CA GLU A 38 9.55 1.21 0.16
C GLU A 38 11.07 1.47 0.29
N GLY A 39 11.82 1.28 -0.80
CA GLY A 39 13.27 1.46 -0.85
C GLY A 39 14.09 0.31 -0.22
N ILE A 40 13.46 -0.72 0.35
CA ILE A 40 14.15 -1.90 0.88
C ILE A 40 14.29 -2.95 -0.22
N GLN A 41 15.52 -3.39 -0.48
CA GLN A 41 15.82 -4.41 -1.47
C GLN A 41 15.44 -5.81 -0.99
N TYR A 42 14.79 -6.56 -1.87
CA TYR A 42 14.47 -7.97 -1.74
C TYR A 42 14.82 -8.69 -3.05
N ASN A 43 14.89 -10.01 -2.98
CA ASN A 43 14.79 -10.84 -4.17
C ASN A 43 13.35 -11.33 -4.40
N TYR A 44 13.05 -11.83 -5.60
CA TYR A 44 11.71 -12.32 -5.93
C TYR A 44 11.23 -13.53 -5.10
N SER A 45 12.14 -14.27 -4.46
CA SER A 45 11.75 -15.35 -3.54
C SER A 45 11.32 -14.84 -2.17
N GLN A 46 11.74 -13.63 -1.80
CA GLN A 46 11.45 -12.99 -0.51
C GLN A 46 10.30 -11.99 -0.58
N ILE A 47 10.03 -11.41 -1.76
CA ILE A 47 9.08 -10.31 -1.92
C ILE A 47 7.66 -10.67 -1.49
N ASP A 48 7.25 -11.93 -1.62
CA ASP A 48 5.93 -12.38 -1.18
C ASP A 48 5.76 -12.26 0.34
N SER A 49 6.79 -12.68 1.10
CA SER A 49 6.83 -12.51 2.55
C SER A 49 6.88 -11.04 2.95
N ALA A 50 7.61 -10.21 2.20
CA ALA A 50 7.69 -8.77 2.44
C ALA A 50 6.34 -8.06 2.23
N ILE A 51 5.66 -8.34 1.12
CA ILE A 51 4.31 -7.82 0.84
C ILE A 51 3.31 -8.29 1.90
N THR A 52 3.39 -9.56 2.29
CA THR A 52 2.52 -10.11 3.35
C THR A 52 2.76 -9.42 4.69
N SER A 53 4.02 -9.17 5.03
CA SER A 53 4.39 -8.46 6.27
C SER A 53 3.91 -7.02 6.25
N PHE A 54 4.09 -6.33 5.12
CA PHE A 54 3.55 -4.98 4.91
C PHE A 54 2.02 -4.98 5.06
N ALA A 55 1.31 -5.90 4.40
CA ALA A 55 -0.14 -5.99 4.46
C ALA A 55 -0.66 -6.30 5.87
N ASN A 56 0.06 -7.11 6.66
CA ASN A 56 -0.33 -7.44 8.03
C ASN A 56 -0.17 -6.26 9.00
N ASN A 57 0.66 -5.27 8.66
CA ASN A 57 0.78 -4.03 9.43
C ASN A 57 -0.36 -3.04 9.15
N LEU A 58 -1.21 -3.32 8.16
CA LEU A 58 -2.33 -2.49 7.78
C LEU A 58 -3.64 -3.06 8.34
N SER A 59 -4.48 -2.18 8.88
CA SER A 59 -5.89 -2.46 9.14
C SER A 59 -6.66 -2.74 7.85
N THR A 60 -7.88 -3.28 7.99
CA THR A 60 -8.74 -3.58 6.83
C THR A 60 -9.11 -2.30 6.09
N GLU A 61 -9.38 -1.22 6.80
CA GLU A 61 -9.69 0.10 6.25
C GLU A 61 -8.49 0.69 5.50
N GLU A 62 -7.28 0.57 6.06
CA GLU A 62 -6.05 1.03 5.40
C GLU A 62 -5.77 0.25 4.11
N LYS A 63 -5.95 -1.08 4.11
CA LYS A 63 -5.82 -1.91 2.90
C LYS A 63 -6.73 -1.41 1.76
N GLN A 64 -7.95 -0.97 2.08
CA GLN A 64 -8.85 -0.41 1.08
C GLN A 64 -8.38 0.93 0.51
N GLN A 65 -7.42 1.60 1.15
CA GLN A 65 -6.92 2.91 0.74
C GLN A 65 -5.49 2.87 0.21
N VAL A 66 -4.83 1.71 0.26
CA VAL A 66 -3.51 1.53 -0.34
C VAL A 66 -3.62 1.53 -1.86
N ILE A 67 -2.73 2.29 -2.51
CA ILE A 67 -2.48 2.23 -3.95
C ILE A 67 -0.97 2.01 -4.12
N ILE A 68 -0.57 0.84 -4.60
CA ILE A 68 0.84 0.51 -4.85
C ILE A 68 1.32 1.31 -6.05
N GLU A 69 2.36 2.14 -5.89
CA GLU A 69 3.04 2.82 -7.00
C GLU A 69 4.12 1.88 -7.56
N LEU A 70 3.86 1.33 -8.75
CA LEU A 70 4.68 0.29 -9.37
C LEU A 70 5.55 0.85 -10.49
N ASP A 71 6.85 0.86 -10.26
CA ASP A 71 7.91 1.23 -11.21
C ASP A 71 8.54 -0.07 -11.75
N ILE A 72 8.60 -0.25 -13.06
CA ILE A 72 9.11 -1.47 -13.69
C ILE A 72 10.13 -1.11 -14.74
N ASP A 73 11.38 -1.53 -14.54
CA ASP A 73 12.42 -1.45 -15.55
C ASP A 73 12.07 -2.33 -16.76
N GLN A 74 12.37 -1.85 -17.96
CA GLN A 74 12.08 -2.54 -19.22
C GLN A 74 12.74 -3.92 -19.34
N SER A 75 13.81 -4.18 -18.59
CA SER A 75 14.53 -5.46 -18.57
C SER A 75 13.83 -6.58 -17.78
N VAL A 76 12.79 -6.24 -17.02
CA VAL A 76 12.06 -7.18 -16.16
C VAL A 76 11.17 -8.10 -16.99
N LEU A 77 11.35 -9.41 -16.79
CA LEU A 77 10.54 -10.42 -17.45
C LEU A 77 9.12 -10.49 -16.89
N MET A 78 8.16 -10.86 -17.74
CA MET A 78 6.75 -10.89 -17.35
C MET A 78 6.42 -11.89 -16.22
N ASP A 79 7.16 -12.99 -16.09
CA ASP A 79 6.99 -13.95 -15.00
C ASP A 79 7.23 -13.30 -13.63
N LYS A 80 8.18 -12.36 -13.54
CA LYS A 80 8.45 -11.56 -12.35
C LYS A 80 7.29 -10.66 -11.99
N VAL A 81 6.72 -9.97 -12.98
CA VAL A 81 5.51 -9.16 -12.80
C VAL A 81 4.34 -10.01 -12.34
N PHE A 82 4.20 -11.25 -12.84
CA PHE A 82 3.17 -12.18 -12.40
C PHE A 82 3.32 -12.61 -10.94
N ILE A 83 4.55 -12.83 -10.46
CA ILE A 83 4.83 -13.15 -9.05
C ILE A 83 4.33 -12.01 -8.17
N ILE A 84 4.70 -10.76 -8.50
CA ILE A 84 4.27 -9.57 -7.77
C ILE A 84 2.74 -9.44 -7.76
N ARG A 85 2.11 -9.51 -8.94
CA ARG A 85 0.65 -9.44 -9.05
C ARG A 85 -0.06 -10.49 -8.20
N LYS A 86 0.46 -11.72 -8.17
CA LYS A 86 -0.11 -12.82 -7.36
C LYS A 86 -0.02 -12.52 -5.87
N SER A 87 1.14 -12.03 -5.42
CA SER A 87 1.37 -11.67 -4.02
C SER A 87 0.45 -10.53 -3.57
N LEU A 88 0.40 -9.44 -4.34
CA LEU A 88 -0.49 -8.30 -4.09
C LEU A 88 -1.96 -8.73 -4.02
N LYS A 89 -2.41 -9.58 -4.95
CA LYS A 89 -3.79 -10.10 -4.96
C LYS A 89 -4.10 -10.96 -3.75
N SER A 90 -3.15 -11.77 -3.28
CA SER A 90 -3.36 -12.65 -2.12
C SER A 90 -3.45 -11.88 -0.80
N ASN A 91 -3.00 -10.62 -0.80
CA ASN A 91 -2.96 -9.72 0.34
C ASN A 91 -3.98 -8.57 0.26
N ASP A 92 -4.94 -8.63 -0.67
CA ASP A 92 -5.97 -7.60 -0.94
C ASP A 92 -5.42 -6.23 -1.39
N LEU A 93 -4.18 -6.19 -1.90
CA LEU A 93 -3.49 -4.98 -2.37
C LEU A 93 -3.54 -4.85 -3.91
N ILE A 94 -4.72 -5.01 -4.51
CA ILE A 94 -4.88 -5.08 -5.97
C ILE A 94 -4.87 -3.71 -6.68
N LYS A 95 -4.90 -2.60 -5.94
CA LYS A 95 -4.89 -1.25 -6.50
C LYS A 95 -3.44 -0.86 -6.80
N VAL A 96 -3.12 -0.76 -8.07
CA VAL A 96 -1.77 -0.47 -8.55
C VAL A 96 -1.83 0.72 -9.50
N ASN A 97 -0.93 1.68 -9.31
CA ASN A 97 -0.67 2.78 -10.22
C ASN A 97 0.71 2.57 -10.84
N PHE A 98 0.80 2.49 -12.16
CA PHE A 98 2.09 2.40 -12.84
C PHE A 98 2.72 3.78 -12.90
N ILE A 99 4.01 3.86 -12.59
CA ILE A 99 4.79 5.09 -12.62
C ILE A 99 6.02 4.89 -13.50
N ASP A 100 6.47 5.98 -14.13
CA ASP A 100 7.63 6.03 -15.02
C ASP A 100 8.91 6.49 -14.29
#